data_AF-A0A485L3G8-F1
#
_entry.id   AF-A0A485L3G8-F1
#
_cell.length_a   1.000
_cell.length_b   1.000
_cell.length_c   1.000
_cell.angle_alpha   90.00
_cell.angle_beta   90.00
_cell.angle_gamma   90.00
#
_symmetry.space_group_name_H-M   'P 1'
#
loop_
_entity.id
_entity.type
_entity.pdbx_description
1 polymer ?
#
loop_
_entity_poly.entity_id
_entity_poly.type
_entity_poly.pdbx_seq_one_letter_code
_entity_poly.pdbx_strand_id
1 'polypeptide(L)'
;MTRSGESKRATPYQAKHGVTFGLRIHRRDSSTDEVISVQCLFCIVHGREQRDGMKRKTIGTVKAFQPPYRPENYRHHNETQHPTLWKHYQALSSDEQLVYFTAHGTPSCDDGAAAQPPTASLDAPIVPVSSMPPATMDHAKEACDKVQSLRDALGDRYYAAVDLLTDAGTARAFLVVADADRLGWLDWRMRRPATCTCHL
;
A
#
# COMPACT_ATOMS: atom_id res chain seq x y z
N MET A 1 34.94 -14.61 19.72
CA MET A 1 34.63 -14.82 18.29
C MET A 1 33.45 -15.79 18.20
N THR A 2 32.23 -15.31 18.12
CA THR A 2 31.04 -16.18 17.95
C THR A 2 30.40 -15.82 16.62
N ARG A 3 30.79 -16.48 15.53
CA ARG A 3 30.06 -16.39 14.27
C ARG A 3 29.09 -17.56 14.18
N SER A 4 27.85 -17.16 14.37
CA SER A 4 26.56 -17.82 14.21
C SER A 4 26.53 -19.07 13.34
N GLY A 5 25.85 -20.08 13.87
CA GLY A 5 25.53 -21.31 13.16
C GLY A 5 24.74 -21.03 11.88
N GLU A 6 25.35 -21.39 10.77
CA GLU A 6 24.73 -21.63 9.48
C GLU A 6 23.79 -22.84 9.63
N SER A 7 22.48 -22.63 9.77
CA SER A 7 21.51 -23.73 9.78
C SER A 7 20.08 -23.28 9.48
N LYS A 8 19.67 -23.46 8.23
CA LYS A 8 18.52 -24.29 7.78
C LYS A 8 18.02 -23.72 6.47
N ARG A 9 18.18 -24.50 5.39
CA ARG A 9 17.62 -24.34 4.03
C ARG A 9 16.39 -23.43 4.02
N ALA A 10 16.62 -22.12 3.87
CA ALA A 10 15.55 -21.16 3.73
C ALA A 10 15.09 -21.27 2.27
N THR A 11 13.94 -21.89 2.03
CA THR A 11 13.38 -21.94 0.68
C THR A 11 13.09 -20.51 0.24
N PRO A 12 13.76 -20.01 -0.82
CA PRO A 12 13.54 -18.66 -1.30
C PRO A 12 12.15 -18.52 -1.89
N TYR A 13 11.69 -17.27 -2.03
CA TYR A 13 10.42 -17.00 -2.67
C TYR A 13 10.51 -17.32 -4.17
N GLN A 14 9.51 -18.02 -4.71
CA GLN A 14 9.39 -18.26 -6.15
C GLN A 14 8.33 -17.32 -6.70
N ALA A 15 8.64 -16.56 -7.74
CA ALA A 15 7.70 -15.61 -8.36
C ALA A 15 6.38 -16.26 -8.78
N LYS A 16 6.40 -17.53 -9.21
CA LYS A 16 5.19 -18.30 -9.54
C LYS A 16 4.17 -18.34 -8.40
N HIS A 17 4.64 -18.28 -7.15
CA HIS A 17 3.76 -18.30 -5.98
C HIS A 17 2.82 -17.08 -5.94
N GLY A 18 3.20 -15.97 -6.57
CA GLY A 18 2.38 -14.75 -6.66
C GLY A 18 1.02 -15.04 -7.27
N VAL A 19 1.01 -15.57 -8.49
CA VAL A 19 -0.23 -15.90 -9.20
C VAL A 19 -0.88 -17.14 -8.60
N THR A 20 -0.12 -18.23 -8.40
CA THR A 20 -0.71 -19.51 -7.97
C THR A 20 -1.44 -19.42 -6.63
N PHE A 21 -0.99 -18.57 -5.70
CA PHE A 21 -1.57 -18.47 -4.35
C PHE A 21 -2.18 -17.10 -4.03
N GLY A 22 -2.20 -16.16 -4.98
CA GLY A 22 -2.67 -14.80 -4.75
C GLY A 22 -1.81 -14.04 -3.74
N LEU A 23 -0.50 -13.93 -4.01
CA LEU A 23 0.47 -13.25 -3.17
C LEU A 23 1.11 -12.06 -3.88
N ARG A 24 1.48 -11.03 -3.11
CA ARG A 24 2.27 -9.89 -3.57
C ARG A 24 3.54 -9.74 -2.74
N ILE A 25 4.64 -9.35 -3.38
CA ILE A 25 5.85 -8.97 -2.67
C ILE A 25 5.61 -7.66 -1.92
N HIS A 26 5.82 -7.68 -0.61
CA HIS A 26 5.65 -6.50 0.23
C HIS A 26 6.98 -5.83 0.54
N ARG A 27 8.03 -6.64 0.79
CA ARG A 27 9.33 -6.11 1.17
C ARG A 27 10.46 -6.97 0.58
N ARG A 28 11.45 -6.29 0.04
CA ARG A 28 12.75 -6.84 -0.38
C ARG A 28 13.86 -6.31 0.51
N ASP A 29 14.92 -7.09 0.65
CA ASP A 29 16.15 -6.65 1.30
C ASP A 29 16.82 -5.58 0.44
N SER A 30 17.22 -4.46 1.04
CA SER A 30 17.87 -3.36 0.32
C SER A 30 19.28 -3.69 -0.17
N SER A 31 19.91 -4.72 0.39
CA SER A 31 21.29 -5.11 0.10
C SER A 31 21.42 -6.27 -0.88
N THR A 32 20.51 -7.25 -0.81
CA THR A 32 20.54 -8.46 -1.64
C THR A 32 19.41 -8.55 -2.66
N ASP A 33 18.44 -7.62 -2.62
CA ASP A 33 17.18 -7.64 -3.38
C ASP A 33 16.29 -8.88 -3.13
N GLU A 34 16.65 -9.71 -2.15
CA GLU A 34 15.88 -10.90 -1.82
C GLU A 34 14.54 -10.56 -1.18
N VAL A 35 13.52 -11.35 -1.50
CA VAL A 35 12.18 -11.17 -0.93
C VAL A 35 12.20 -11.56 0.54
N ILE A 36 11.97 -10.60 1.43
CA ILE A 36 11.92 -10.81 2.89
C ILE A 36 10.50 -10.84 3.46
N SER A 37 9.51 -10.37 2.69
CA SER A 37 8.11 -10.59 3.03
C SER A 37 7.17 -10.53 1.82
N VAL A 38 6.17 -11.41 1.83
CA VAL A 38 5.05 -11.41 0.89
C VAL A 38 3.72 -11.34 1.64
N GLN A 39 2.71 -10.71 1.04
CA GLN A 39 1.38 -10.54 1.63
C GLN A 39 0.31 -11.26 0.81
N CYS A 40 -0.75 -11.70 1.49
CA CYS A 40 -1.94 -12.27 0.88
C CYS A 40 -2.77 -11.16 0.20
N LEU A 41 -3.02 -11.30 -1.11
CA LEU A 41 -3.84 -10.35 -1.87
C LEU A 41 -5.32 -10.41 -1.48
N PHE A 42 -5.84 -11.60 -1.12
CA PHE A 42 -7.22 -11.72 -0.63
C PHE A 42 -7.43 -10.91 0.67
N CYS A 43 -6.46 -10.94 1.58
CA CYS A 43 -6.47 -10.12 2.79
C CYS A 43 -6.45 -8.62 2.46
N ILE A 44 -5.67 -8.20 1.47
CA ILE A 44 -5.55 -6.78 1.09
C ILE A 44 -6.86 -6.27 0.48
N VAL A 45 -7.43 -7.03 -0.45
CA VAL A 45 -8.58 -6.60 -1.24
C VAL A 45 -9.89 -6.77 -0.47
N HIS A 46 -10.06 -7.91 0.19
CA HIS A 46 -11.35 -8.28 0.79
C HIS A 46 -11.32 -8.32 2.32
N GLY A 47 -10.14 -8.25 2.94
CA GLY A 47 -9.98 -8.52 4.36
C GLY A 47 -10.27 -9.99 4.71
N ARG A 48 -10.45 -10.28 6.00
CA ARG A 48 -10.85 -11.63 6.45
C ARG A 48 -12.26 -11.93 5.97
N GLU A 49 -12.46 -13.07 5.31
CA GLU A 49 -13.78 -13.48 4.86
C GLU A 49 -14.71 -13.72 6.07
N GLN A 50 -15.92 -13.17 6.01
CA GLN A 50 -16.93 -13.35 7.04
C GLN A 50 -17.41 -14.80 7.01
N ARG A 51 -17.37 -15.49 8.14
CA ARG A 51 -18.06 -16.78 8.28
C ARG A 51 -19.55 -16.55 8.54
N ASP A 52 -20.38 -17.39 7.95
CA ASP A 52 -21.83 -17.38 8.16
C ASP A 52 -22.18 -17.40 9.65
N GLY A 53 -23.06 -16.48 10.05
CA GLY A 53 -23.52 -16.32 11.45
C GLY A 53 -22.82 -15.22 12.27
N MET A 54 -21.80 -14.54 11.72
CA MET A 54 -21.11 -13.47 12.43
C MET A 54 -21.60 -12.07 11.97
N LYS A 55 -22.15 -11.27 12.90
CA LYS A 55 -22.89 -10.03 12.62
C LYS A 55 -22.05 -8.84 12.12
N ARG A 56 -20.71 -8.92 12.11
CA ARG A 56 -19.81 -7.80 11.74
C ARG A 56 -18.56 -8.30 11.01
N LYS A 57 -18.20 -7.64 9.90
CA LYS A 57 -16.91 -7.87 9.21
C LYS A 57 -15.81 -7.47 10.18
N THR A 58 -15.05 -8.45 10.67
CA THR A 58 -13.89 -8.15 11.50
C THR A 58 -12.83 -7.57 10.59
N ILE A 59 -12.39 -6.34 10.85
CA ILE A 59 -11.25 -5.74 10.17
C ILE A 59 -10.05 -6.64 10.48
N GLY A 60 -9.68 -7.45 9.49
CA GLY A 60 -8.57 -8.40 9.62
C GLY A 60 -7.26 -7.73 9.23
N THR A 61 -6.24 -7.90 10.06
CA THR A 61 -4.87 -7.55 9.69
C THR A 61 -4.43 -8.35 8.47
N VAL A 62 -3.80 -7.69 7.49
CA VAL A 62 -3.27 -8.35 6.30
C VAL A 62 -2.22 -9.39 6.69
N LYS A 63 -2.38 -10.63 6.22
CA LYS A 63 -1.42 -11.68 6.50
C LYS A 63 -0.15 -11.49 5.66
N ALA A 64 0.96 -11.27 6.35
CA ALA A 64 2.31 -11.33 5.78
C ALA A 64 2.97 -12.68 6.11
N PHE A 65 3.75 -13.18 5.15
CA PHE A 65 4.60 -14.37 5.26
C PHE A 65 6.05 -13.96 5.13
N GLN A 66 6.91 -14.65 5.86
CA GLN A 66 8.37 -14.49 5.86
C GLN A 66 9.02 -15.84 5.54
N PRO A 67 10.32 -15.86 5.17
CA PRO A 67 11.04 -17.11 4.93
C PRO A 67 10.97 -18.04 6.16
N PRO A 68 10.89 -19.37 5.96
CA PRO A 68 10.90 -20.09 4.69
C PRO A 68 9.54 -20.07 3.96
N TYR A 69 9.58 -19.84 2.65
CA TYR A 69 8.40 -19.67 1.81
C TYR A 69 7.80 -21.01 1.37
N ARG A 70 7.00 -21.62 2.25
CA ARG A 70 6.35 -22.92 2.02
C ARG A 70 4.96 -22.76 1.39
N PRO A 71 4.69 -23.37 0.22
CA PRO A 71 3.38 -23.35 -0.43
C PRO A 71 2.22 -23.81 0.47
N GLU A 72 2.47 -24.79 1.33
CA GLU A 72 1.50 -25.33 2.28
C GLU A 72 0.92 -24.24 3.19
N ASN A 73 1.75 -23.29 3.63
CA ASN A 73 1.32 -22.21 4.52
C ASN A 73 0.35 -21.25 3.83
N TYR A 74 0.57 -21.00 2.53
CA TYR A 74 -0.31 -20.15 1.73
C TYR A 74 -1.65 -20.83 1.50
N ARG A 75 -1.61 -22.11 1.10
CA ARG A 75 -2.79 -22.94 0.89
C ARG A 75 -3.65 -23.00 2.14
N HIS A 76 -3.06 -23.35 3.28
CA HIS A 76 -3.76 -23.43 4.55
C HIS A 76 -4.38 -22.08 4.97
N HIS A 77 -3.66 -20.97 4.76
CA HIS A 77 -4.20 -19.65 5.04
C HIS A 77 -5.41 -19.33 4.15
N ASN A 78 -5.31 -19.55 2.84
CA ASN A 78 -6.38 -19.28 1.89
C ASN A 78 -7.61 -20.13 2.19
N GLU A 79 -7.45 -21.43 2.46
CA GLU A 79 -8.54 -22.34 2.80
C GLU A 79 -9.25 -21.97 4.11
N THR A 80 -8.53 -21.43 5.10
CA THR A 80 -9.10 -21.14 6.43
C THR A 80 -9.66 -19.73 6.58
N GLN A 81 -9.07 -18.75 5.88
CA GLN A 81 -9.42 -17.32 6.00
C GLN A 81 -10.19 -16.78 4.80
N HIS A 82 -10.10 -17.43 3.64
CA HIS A 82 -10.74 -17.02 2.39
C HIS A 82 -11.38 -18.21 1.64
N PRO A 83 -12.15 -19.10 2.31
CA PRO A 83 -12.59 -20.35 1.72
C PRO A 83 -13.38 -20.17 0.41
N THR A 84 -14.26 -19.17 0.33
CA THR A 84 -15.10 -18.97 -0.86
C THR A 84 -14.31 -18.30 -1.98
N LEU A 85 -13.57 -17.24 -1.65
CA LEU A 85 -12.75 -16.51 -2.62
C LEU A 85 -11.64 -17.40 -3.19
N TRP A 86 -11.00 -18.21 -2.35
CA TRP A 86 -9.97 -19.15 -2.77
C TRP A 86 -10.52 -20.21 -3.72
N LYS A 87 -11.67 -20.80 -3.40
CA LYS A 87 -12.33 -21.79 -4.27
C LYS A 87 -12.70 -21.19 -5.63
N HIS A 88 -13.20 -19.95 -5.64
CA HIS A 88 -13.48 -19.24 -6.88
C HIS A 88 -12.21 -18.99 -7.69
N TYR A 89 -11.15 -18.50 -7.05
CA TYR A 89 -9.87 -18.22 -7.70
C TYR A 89 -9.20 -19.48 -8.29
N GLN A 90 -9.31 -20.62 -7.61
CA GLN A 90 -8.82 -21.90 -8.13
C GLN A 90 -9.55 -22.39 -9.38
N ALA A 91 -10.81 -21.97 -9.59
CA ALA A 91 -11.58 -22.33 -10.77
C ALA A 91 -11.29 -21.43 -11.99
N LEU A 92 -10.57 -20.33 -11.78
CA LEU A 92 -10.15 -19.43 -12.85
C LEU A 92 -8.98 -20.02 -13.65
N SER A 93 -8.92 -19.67 -14.93
CA SER A 93 -7.74 -19.91 -15.76
C SER A 93 -6.54 -19.07 -15.31
N SER A 94 -5.33 -19.47 -15.71
CA SER A 94 -4.10 -18.72 -15.39
C SER A 94 -4.17 -17.26 -15.82
N ASP A 95 -4.79 -16.97 -16.97
CA ASP A 95 -4.92 -15.62 -17.50
C ASP A 95 -5.90 -14.77 -16.67
N GLU A 96 -7.01 -15.38 -16.23
CA GLU A 96 -7.97 -14.73 -15.33
C GLU A 96 -7.38 -14.50 -13.94
N GLN A 97 -6.56 -15.44 -13.44
CA GLN A 97 -5.87 -15.31 -12.16
C GLN A 97 -4.91 -14.12 -12.11
N LEU A 98 -4.29 -13.75 -13.23
CA LEU A 98 -3.38 -12.60 -13.35
C LEU A 98 -4.11 -11.27 -13.17
N VAL A 99 -5.33 -11.15 -13.69
CA VAL A 99 -6.09 -9.89 -13.68
C VAL A 99 -7.08 -9.78 -12.52
N TYR A 100 -7.38 -10.88 -11.83
CA TYR A 100 -8.36 -10.96 -10.75
C TYR A 100 -8.21 -9.83 -9.72
N PHE A 101 -7.01 -9.68 -9.13
CA PHE A 101 -6.79 -8.70 -8.06
C PHE A 101 -6.64 -7.26 -8.56
N THR A 102 -6.24 -7.07 -9.82
CA THR A 102 -6.15 -5.75 -10.47
C THR A 102 -7.55 -5.19 -10.70
N ALA A 103 -8.48 -6.03 -11.17
CA ALA A 103 -9.89 -5.66 -11.32
C ALA A 103 -10.57 -5.30 -9.99
N HIS A 104 -10.12 -5.90 -8.88
CA HIS A 104 -10.62 -5.61 -7.53
C HIS A 104 -9.88 -4.48 -6.79
N GLY A 105 -9.07 -3.69 -7.50
CA GLY A 105 -8.52 -2.44 -6.97
C GLY A 105 -7.20 -2.59 -6.20
N THR A 106 -6.44 -3.67 -6.42
CA THR A 106 -5.02 -3.67 -6.00
C THR A 106 -4.22 -2.84 -7.00
N PRO A 107 -3.60 -1.71 -6.62
CA PRO A 107 -2.62 -1.07 -7.48
C PRO A 107 -1.40 -2.00 -7.56
N SER A 108 -1.19 -2.54 -8.78
CA SER A 108 0.02 -3.27 -9.17
C SER A 108 1.26 -2.41 -8.86
N CYS A 109 2.36 -3.05 -8.47
CA CYS A 109 3.61 -2.38 -8.18
C CYS A 109 4.78 -3.00 -8.94
N ASP A 110 4.72 -2.90 -10.26
CA ASP A 110 5.81 -3.01 -11.25
C ASP A 110 5.16 -2.85 -12.65
N ASP A 111 5.63 -2.15 -13.68
CA ASP A 111 6.82 -1.34 -14.00
C ASP A 111 6.49 -0.43 -15.22
N GLY A 112 7.27 0.63 -15.48
CA GLY A 112 7.59 0.97 -16.88
C GLY A 112 7.43 2.43 -17.33
N ALA A 113 8.59 3.07 -17.53
CA ALA A 113 8.78 4.21 -18.41
C ALA A 113 8.38 3.92 -19.88
N ALA A 114 7.69 4.88 -20.50
CA ALA A 114 7.75 5.31 -21.91
C ALA A 114 6.68 6.41 -22.06
N ALA A 115 6.90 7.64 -22.53
CA ALA A 115 8.01 8.26 -23.23
C ALA A 115 8.02 9.76 -22.87
N GLN A 116 9.18 10.31 -22.53
CA GLN A 116 9.44 11.74 -22.66
C GLN A 116 10.18 11.96 -23.99
N PRO A 117 9.80 12.95 -24.82
CA PRO A 117 10.65 13.41 -25.91
C PRO A 117 11.90 14.10 -25.35
N PRO A 118 13.05 14.02 -26.03
CA PRO A 118 14.31 14.54 -25.52
C PRO A 118 14.40 16.03 -25.79
N THR A 119 14.68 16.84 -24.77
CA THR A 119 15.47 18.07 -24.95
C THR A 119 16.37 18.29 -23.74
N ALA A 120 17.62 18.60 -24.07
CA ALA A 120 18.75 18.76 -23.18
C ALA A 120 18.59 19.94 -22.21
N SER A 121 19.25 19.87 -21.06
CA SER A 121 20.37 20.78 -20.76
C SER A 121 21.06 20.36 -19.46
N LEU A 122 22.38 20.42 -19.47
CA LEU A 122 23.31 20.00 -18.42
C LEU A 122 23.48 21.07 -17.33
N ASP A 123 24.11 20.62 -16.24
CA ASP A 123 24.77 21.37 -15.16
C ASP A 123 23.96 21.70 -13.88
N ALA A 124 24.10 20.82 -12.88
CA ALA A 124 24.22 21.26 -11.48
C ALA A 124 25.05 20.23 -10.66
N PRO A 125 25.97 20.69 -9.78
CA PRO A 125 26.97 19.84 -9.13
C PRO A 125 26.39 18.93 -8.04
N ILE A 126 26.96 17.73 -8.00
CA ILE A 126 26.76 16.69 -6.98
C ILE A 126 27.22 17.23 -5.62
N VAL A 127 26.31 17.34 -4.65
CA VAL A 127 26.64 17.48 -3.23
C VAL A 127 26.49 16.13 -2.53
N PRO A 128 27.38 15.77 -1.59
CA PRO A 128 27.46 14.43 -1.02
C PRO A 128 26.36 14.20 0.01
N VAL A 129 25.74 13.02 -0.10
CA VAL A 129 24.79 12.48 0.88
C VAL A 129 25.49 12.22 2.21
N SER A 130 25.01 12.87 3.28
CA SER A 130 25.37 12.54 4.67
C SER A 130 24.20 11.91 5.41
N SER A 131 24.43 10.64 5.73
CA SER A 131 23.87 9.71 6.72
C SER A 131 22.99 10.21 7.90
N MET A 132 21.98 9.37 8.22
CA MET A 132 21.24 9.11 9.50
C MET A 132 19.93 9.88 9.77
N PRO A 133 18.95 9.34 10.56
CA PRO A 133 18.32 7.99 10.62
C PRO A 133 16.80 8.05 10.21
N PRO A 134 15.99 6.96 10.14
CA PRO A 134 14.61 7.07 9.69
C PRO A 134 13.71 7.63 10.81
N ALA A 135 13.54 8.95 10.84
CA ALA A 135 12.36 9.56 11.42
C ALA A 135 11.17 9.11 10.57
N THR A 136 10.13 8.55 11.19
CA THR A 136 8.81 8.48 10.56
C THR A 136 8.44 9.91 10.19
N MET A 137 8.58 10.26 8.90
CA MET A 137 8.16 11.56 8.38
C MET A 137 6.68 11.73 8.73
N ASP A 138 6.43 12.63 9.68
CA ASP A 138 5.09 12.93 10.15
C ASP A 138 4.39 13.72 9.04
N HIS A 139 3.78 12.99 8.11
CA HIS A 139 3.09 13.56 6.96
C HIS A 139 2.00 14.55 7.39
N ALA A 140 1.42 14.39 8.57
CA ALA A 140 0.46 15.35 9.12
C ALA A 140 1.16 16.67 9.45
N LYS A 141 2.34 16.63 10.09
CA LYS A 141 3.15 17.82 10.35
C LYS A 141 3.55 18.54 9.05
N GLU A 142 4.07 17.80 8.07
CA GLU A 142 4.47 18.40 6.79
C GLU A 142 3.27 18.98 6.02
N ALA A 143 2.12 18.30 6.04
CA ALA A 143 0.89 18.81 5.44
C ALA A 143 0.38 20.07 6.15
N CYS A 144 0.49 20.14 7.48
CA CYS A 144 0.15 21.32 8.27
C CYS A 144 1.04 22.52 7.91
N ASP A 145 2.35 22.33 7.76
CA ASP A 145 3.28 23.39 7.34
C ASP A 145 2.90 23.93 5.94
N LYS A 146 2.55 23.03 5.03
CA LYS A 146 2.10 23.38 3.67
C LYS A 146 0.71 24.04 3.62
N VAL A 147 -0.18 23.76 4.58
CA VAL A 147 -1.47 24.46 4.70
C VAL A 147 -1.33 25.83 5.36
N GLN A 148 -0.32 26.03 6.20
CA GLN A 148 -0.04 27.33 6.79
C GLN A 148 0.23 28.41 5.72
N SER A 149 0.89 28.05 4.62
CA SER A 149 1.10 28.99 3.49
C SER A 149 -0.18 29.32 2.71
N LEU A 150 -1.25 28.53 2.90
CA LEU A 150 -2.56 28.71 2.27
C LEU A 150 -3.57 29.45 3.19
N ARG A 151 -3.14 29.89 4.38
CA ARG A 151 -4.01 30.45 5.41
C ARG A 151 -4.87 31.62 4.92
N ASP A 152 -4.27 32.56 4.19
CA ASP A 152 -4.98 33.75 3.71
C ASP A 152 -6.03 33.41 2.64
N ALA A 153 -5.75 32.40 1.81
CA ALA A 153 -6.68 31.92 0.79
C ALA A 153 -7.80 31.03 1.36
N LEU A 154 -7.54 30.32 2.46
CA LEU A 154 -8.52 29.46 3.13
C LEU A 154 -9.46 30.22 4.07
N GLY A 155 -9.04 31.36 4.61
CA GLY A 155 -9.87 32.19 5.48
C GLY A 155 -10.42 31.42 6.70
N ASP A 156 -11.73 31.49 6.89
CA ASP A 156 -12.47 30.81 7.96
C ASP A 156 -12.39 29.27 7.89
N ARG A 157 -12.07 28.73 6.70
CA ARG A 157 -11.97 27.29 6.45
C ARG A 157 -10.59 26.72 6.77
N TYR A 158 -9.65 27.57 7.20
CA TYR A 158 -8.30 27.16 7.57
C TYR A 158 -8.30 26.03 8.62
N TYR A 159 -9.06 26.18 9.69
CA TYR A 159 -9.09 25.17 10.77
C TYR A 159 -9.75 23.86 10.32
N ALA A 160 -10.74 23.91 9.43
CA ALA A 160 -11.32 22.70 8.85
C ALA A 160 -10.32 21.96 7.95
N ALA A 161 -9.47 22.69 7.21
CA ALA A 161 -8.39 22.10 6.44
C ALA A 161 -7.31 21.47 7.34
N VAL A 162 -6.95 22.11 8.46
CA VAL A 162 -6.00 21.57 9.43
C VAL A 162 -6.55 20.30 10.11
N ASP A 163 -7.80 20.30 10.54
CA ASP A 163 -8.45 19.12 11.15
C ASP A 163 -8.45 17.93 10.19
N LEU A 164 -8.82 18.18 8.94
CA LEU A 164 -8.80 17.20 7.85
C LEU A 164 -7.40 16.58 7.61
N LEU A 165 -6.32 17.34 7.82
CA LEU A 165 -4.94 16.88 7.62
C LEU A 165 -4.31 16.25 8.87
N THR A 166 -5.04 16.18 9.98
CA THR A 166 -4.63 15.38 11.13
C THR A 166 -4.71 13.88 10.81
N ASP A 167 -5.57 13.49 9.86
CA ASP A 167 -5.59 12.13 9.32
C ASP A 167 -4.39 11.88 8.40
N ALA A 168 -3.55 10.92 8.78
CA ALA A 168 -2.32 10.58 8.05
C ALA A 168 -2.58 10.16 6.60
N GLY A 169 -3.72 9.53 6.30
CA GLY A 169 -4.09 9.15 4.93
C GLY A 169 -4.37 10.38 4.06
N THR A 170 -5.12 11.32 4.60
CA THR A 170 -5.51 12.57 3.94
C THR A 170 -4.32 13.52 3.81
N ALA A 171 -3.46 13.59 4.83
CA ALA A 171 -2.19 14.34 4.77
C ALA A 171 -1.26 13.84 3.65
N ARG A 172 -1.11 12.51 3.53
CA ARG A 172 -0.32 11.91 2.45
C ARG A 172 -0.90 12.24 1.07
N ALA A 173 -2.23 12.18 0.93
CA ALA A 173 -2.87 12.52 -0.33
C ALA A 173 -2.67 14.00 -0.69
N PHE A 174 -2.75 14.91 0.28
CA PHE A 174 -2.52 16.33 0.11
C PHE A 174 -1.10 16.67 -0.36
N LEU A 175 -0.08 15.99 0.19
CA LEU A 175 1.31 16.23 -0.16
C LEU A 175 1.66 15.85 -1.61
N VAL A 176 0.94 14.88 -2.19
CA VAL A 176 1.12 14.47 -3.59
C VAL A 176 0.49 15.47 -4.58
N VAL A 177 -0.46 16.29 -4.13
CA VAL A 177 -1.08 17.33 -4.96
C VAL A 177 -0.08 18.48 -5.17
N ALA A 178 0.06 18.91 -6.43
CA ALA A 178 0.90 20.04 -6.79
C ALA A 178 0.49 21.31 -6.03
N ASP A 179 1.46 22.15 -5.66
CA ASP A 179 1.24 23.33 -4.81
C ASP A 179 0.11 24.24 -5.34
N ALA A 180 -0.01 24.38 -6.66
CA ALA A 180 -1.04 25.18 -7.32
C ALA A 180 -2.47 24.63 -7.15
N ASP A 181 -2.64 23.30 -7.01
CA ASP A 181 -3.93 22.63 -6.99
C ASP A 181 -4.43 22.34 -5.57
N ARG A 182 -3.59 22.56 -4.55
CA ARG A 182 -3.88 22.23 -3.14
C ARG A 182 -5.11 22.91 -2.59
N LEU A 183 -5.36 24.16 -2.95
CA LEU A 183 -6.58 24.89 -2.55
C LEU A 183 -7.83 24.25 -3.13
N GLY A 184 -7.83 23.97 -4.42
CA GLY A 184 -8.96 23.30 -5.10
C GLY A 184 -9.20 21.90 -4.55
N TRP A 185 -8.13 21.18 -4.20
CA TRP A 185 -8.21 19.86 -3.59
C TRP A 185 -8.82 19.89 -2.19
N LEU A 186 -8.37 20.82 -1.34
CA LEU A 186 -8.93 21.02 0.00
C LEU A 186 -10.41 21.39 -0.07
N ASP A 187 -10.76 22.26 -1.01
CA ASP A 187 -12.13 22.65 -1.29
C ASP A 187 -13.03 21.49 -1.66
N TRP A 188 -12.58 20.67 -2.61
CA TRP A 188 -13.29 19.48 -3.01
C TRP A 188 -13.46 18.52 -1.83
N ARG A 189 -12.42 18.34 -1.01
CA ARG A 189 -12.41 17.39 0.10
C ARG A 189 -13.35 17.79 1.23
N MET A 190 -13.38 19.08 1.60
CA MET A 190 -14.28 19.63 2.62
C MET A 190 -15.74 19.68 2.17
N ARG A 191 -16.01 19.78 0.86
CA ARG A 191 -17.39 19.78 0.32
C ARG A 191 -18.03 18.39 0.24
N ARG A 192 -17.28 17.31 0.48
CA ARG A 192 -17.85 15.96 0.47
C ARG A 192 -18.78 15.84 1.69
N PRO A 193 -20.10 15.65 1.51
CA PRO A 193 -20.95 15.37 2.64
C PRO A 193 -20.44 14.10 3.31
N ALA A 194 -20.30 14.12 4.64
CA ALA A 194 -20.18 12.90 5.42
C ALA A 194 -21.31 11.99 4.95
N THR A 195 -20.95 10.79 4.45
CA THR A 195 -21.89 9.85 3.84
C THR A 195 -23.18 9.82 4.65
N CYS A 196 -24.28 10.32 4.07
CA CYS A 196 -25.60 10.18 4.67
C CYS A 196 -25.86 8.68 4.84
N THR A 197 -25.73 8.20 6.07
CA THR A 197 -26.23 6.90 6.47
C THR A 197 -27.75 6.99 6.41
N CYS A 198 -28.32 6.64 5.24
CA CYS A 198 -29.75 6.43 5.09
C CYS A 198 -30.13 5.25 5.98
N HIS A 199 -30.73 5.53 7.14
CA HIS A 199 -31.44 4.53 7.93
C HIS A 199 -32.74 4.19 7.19
N LEU A 200 -32.80 2.98 6.64
CA LEU A 200 -34.02 2.27 6.30
C LEU A 200 -34.16 1.08 7.26
#